data_AF-A0A2N6AJ24-F1
#
_entry.id   AF-A0A2N6AJ24-F1
#
_cell.length_a   1.000
_cell.length_b   1.000
_cell.length_c   1.000
_cell.angle_alpha   90.00
_cell.angle_beta   90.00
_cell.angle_gamma   90.00
#
_symmetry.space_group_name_H-M   'P 1'
#
loop_
_entity.id
_entity.type
_entity.pdbx_description
1 polymer ?
#
loop_
_entity_poly.entity_id
_entity_poly.type
_entity_poly.pdbx_seq_one_letter_code
_entity_poly.pdbx_strand_id
1 'polypeptide(L)' 'MAQLRLEYESFAERDTEIVVIGPENSKDFAEYWEKHGFPFVGLSDESHAVLKLYGQEVNLFKLGSMPAQMLIDKNGILR' A
#
# COMPACT_ATOMS: atom_id res chain seq x y z
N MET A 1 -2.76 -4.52 7.37
CA MET A 1 -2.05 -3.36 7.95
C MET A 1 -1.69 -3.53 9.43
N ALA A 2 -2.56 -4.07 10.30
CA ALA A 2 -2.28 -4.16 11.74
C ALA A 2 -0.97 -4.92 12.08
N GLN A 3 -0.74 -6.11 11.50
CA GLN A 3 0.50 -6.87 11.74
C GLN A 3 1.73 -6.12 11.24
N LEU A 4 1.69 -5.58 10.02
CA LEU A 4 2.76 -4.77 9.45
C LEU A 4 3.09 -3.54 10.32
N ARG A 5 2.11 -3.01 11.06
CA ARG A 5 2.31 -1.85 11.94
C ARG A 5 3.10 -2.23 13.19
N LEU A 6 2.84 -3.43 13.73
CA LEU A 6 3.56 -3.94 14.89
C LEU A 6 5.02 -4.26 14.56
N GLU A 7 5.30 -4.66 13.32
CA GLU A 7 6.62 -5.09 12.87
C GLU A 7 7.37 -4.03 12.05
N TYR A 8 6.84 -2.81 11.93
CA TYR A 8 7.39 -1.77 11.05
C TYR A 8 8.90 -1.52 11.29
N GLU A 9 9.31 -1.40 12.55
CA GLU A 9 10.71 -1.22 12.93
C GLU A 9 11.62 -2.35 12.41
N SER A 10 11.15 -3.60 12.44
CA SER A 10 11.91 -4.74 11.93
C SER A 10 12.07 -4.73 10.40
N PHE A 11 11.16 -4.08 9.66
CA PHE A 11 11.34 -3.82 8.23
C PHE A 11 12.33 -2.69 8.00
N ALA A 12 12.21 -1.59 8.75
CA ALA A 12 13.12 -0.45 8.68
C ALA A 12 14.58 -0.85 8.99
N GLU A 13 14.80 -1.67 10.02
CA GLU A 13 16.13 -2.23 10.36
C GLU A 13 16.75 -3.07 9.23
N ARG A 14 15.92 -3.62 8.33
CA ARG A 14 16.34 -4.39 7.16
C ARG A 14 16.44 -3.54 5.89
N ASP A 15 16.37 -2.21 6.03
CA ASP A 15 16.36 -1.27 4.91
C ASP A 15 15.22 -1.60 3.92
N THR A 16 14.03 -1.81 4.48
CA THR A 16 12.79 -2.12 3.77
C THR A 16 11.69 -1.15 4.20
N GLU A 17 11.11 -0.44 3.23
CA GLU A 17 10.00 0.49 3.43
C GLU A 17 8.67 -0.18 3.12
N ILE A 18 7.60 0.18 3.84
CA ILE A 18 6.25 -0.30 3.56
C ILE A 18 5.46 0.84 2.92
N VAL A 19 5.06 0.64 1.66
CA VAL A 19 4.19 1.55 0.93
C VAL A 19 2.79 0.93 0.86
N VAL A 20 1.80 1.63 1.39
CA VAL A 20 0.39 1.24 1.28
C VAL A 20 -0.25 2.06 0.17
N ILE A 21 -0.90 1.35 -0.75
CA ILE A 21 -1.51 1.92 -1.94
C ILE A 21 -3.03 1.76 -1.83
N GLY A 22 -3.79 2.83 -2.09
CA GLY A 22 -5.26 2.80 -2.06
C GLY A 22 -5.88 3.68 -3.13
N PRO A 23 -7.10 3.36 -3.59
CA PRO A 23 -7.77 4.06 -4.68
C PRO A 23 -8.37 5.42 -4.28
N GLU A 24 -8.27 5.81 -3.01
CA GLU A 24 -8.78 7.09 -2.52
C GLU A 24 -7.96 8.26 -3.09
N ASN A 25 -8.61 9.41 -3.28
CA ASN A 25 -7.94 10.63 -3.72
C ASN A 25 -6.90 11.10 -2.68
N SER A 26 -5.95 11.94 -3.12
CA SER A 26 -4.81 12.32 -2.28
C SER A 26 -5.20 13.08 -1.01
N LYS A 27 -6.30 13.82 -1.03
CA LYS A 27 -6.77 14.58 0.14
C LYS A 27 -7.30 13.63 1.22
N ASP A 28 -8.27 12.78 0.86
CA ASP A 28 -8.90 11.85 1.80
C ASP A 28 -7.87 10.84 2.34
N PHE A 29 -6.92 10.44 1.48
CA PHE A 29 -5.82 9.57 1.86
C PHE A 29 -4.92 10.22 2.92
N ALA A 30 -4.51 11.48 2.71
CA ALA A 30 -3.67 12.22 3.65
C ALA A 30 -4.37 12.43 4.99
N GLU A 31 -5.65 12.83 4.99
CA GLU A 31 -6.46 12.99 6.20
C GLU A 31 -6.57 11.66 6.97
N TYR A 32 -6.76 10.54 6.27
CA TYR A 32 -6.80 9.22 6.89
C TYR A 32 -5.46 8.83 7.51
N TRP A 33 -4.35 9.17 6.85
CA TRP A 33 -2.98 8.92 7.34
C TRP A 33 -2.69 9.67 8.63
N GLU A 34 -2.95 10.98 8.62
CA GLU A 34 -2.74 11.85 9.78
C GLU A 34 -3.58 11.40 10.96
N LYS A 35 -4.87 11.13 10.73
CA LYS A 35 -5.81 10.70 11.77
C LYS A 35 -5.38 9.43 12.50
N HIS A 36 -4.77 8.47 11.80
CA HIS A 36 -4.44 7.16 12.37
C HIS A 36 -2.96 7.01 12.76
N GLY A 37 -2.12 7.98 12.41
CA GLY A 37 -0.69 7.98 12.71
C GLY A 37 -0.01 6.72 12.19
N PHE A 38 -0.25 6.37 10.92
CA PHE A 38 0.40 5.20 10.33
C PHE A 38 1.90 5.45 10.16
N PRO A 39 2.74 4.46 10.48
CA PRO A 39 4.18 4.57 10.27
C PRO A 39 4.59 4.35 8.80
N PHE A 40 3.65 3.89 7.96
CA PHE A 40 3.89 3.55 6.56
C PHE A 40 3.91 4.77 5.64
N VAL A 41 4.58 4.65 4.49
CA VAL A 41 4.36 5.56 3.38
C VAL A 41 2.98 5.29 2.76
N GLY A 42 2.23 6.36 2.56
CA GLY A 42 0.93 6.34 1.91
C GLY A 42 0.99 6.77 0.45
N LEU A 43 0.42 5.98 -0.47
CA LEU A 43 0.30 6.33 -1.88
C LEU A 43 -1.16 6.26 -2.35
N SER A 44 -1.73 7.43 -2.63
CA SER A 44 -3.00 7.55 -3.33
C SER A 44 -2.84 7.13 -4.79
N ASP A 45 -3.65 6.18 -5.24
CA ASP A 45 -3.73 5.68 -6.62
C ASP A 45 -5.16 5.82 -7.16
N GLU A 46 -5.69 7.04 -7.12
CA GLU A 46 -7.05 7.38 -7.60
C GLU A 46 -7.27 6.96 -9.07
N SER A 47 -6.21 6.99 -9.88
CA SER A 47 -6.26 6.56 -11.29
C SER A 47 -6.22 5.05 -11.50
N HIS A 48 -6.01 4.28 -10.42
CA HIS A 48 -5.75 2.84 -10.41
C HIS A 48 -4.56 2.43 -11.30
N ALA A 49 -3.59 3.33 -11.52
CA ALA A 49 -2.45 3.07 -12.41
C ALA A 49 -1.52 2.01 -11.81
N VAL A 50 -1.24 2.09 -10.51
CA VAL A 50 -0.35 1.17 -9.81
C VAL A 50 -1.05 -0.18 -9.62
N LEU A 51 -2.30 -0.18 -9.18
CA LEU A 51 -3.12 -1.39 -9.03
C LEU A 51 -3.21 -2.18 -10.34
N LYS A 52 -3.42 -1.50 -11.48
CA LYS A 52 -3.44 -2.12 -12.80
C LYS A 52 -2.06 -2.63 -13.24
N LEU A 53 -0.99 -1.85 -13.01
CA LEU A 53 0.37 -2.24 -13.35
C LEU A 53 0.74 -3.59 -12.70
N TYR A 54 0.33 -3.76 -11.46
CA TYR A 54 0.60 -4.96 -10.68
C TYR A 54 -0.49 -6.04 -10.81
N GLY A 55 -1.43 -5.90 -11.74
CA GLY A 55 -2.43 -6.91 -12.06
C GLY A 55 -3.42 -7.20 -10.93
N GLN A 56 -3.63 -6.25 -10.01
CA GLN A 56 -4.60 -6.41 -8.94
C GLN A 56 -6.02 -6.28 -9.50
N GLU A 57 -6.73 -7.42 -9.57
CA GLU A 57 -8.08 -7.46 -10.07
C GLU A 57 -9.06 -6.73 -9.13
N VAL A 58 -9.88 -5.84 -9.71
CA VAL A 58 -11.01 -5.22 -9.02
C VAL A 58 -12.25 -6.01 -9.38
N ASN A 59 -12.80 -6.77 -8.43
CA ASN A 59 -14.02 -7.55 -8.67
C ASN A 59 -15.21 -6.83 -8.03
N LEU A 60 -15.94 -6.08 -8.85
CA LEU A 60 -17.17 -5.36 -8.46
C LEU A 60 -18.25 -6.31 -7.93
N PHE A 61 -18.29 -7.57 -8.38
CA PHE A 61 -19.23 -8.58 -7.86
C PHE A 61 -18.83 -9.10 -6.48
N LYS A 62 -17.60 -8.84 -6.02
CA LYS A 62 -17.07 -9.23 -4.69
C LYS A 62 -16.95 -8.04 -3.72
N LEU A 63 -17.60 -6.90 -4.00
CA LEU A 63 -17.64 -5.73 -3.12
C LEU A 63 -16.26 -5.15 -2.76
N GLY A 64 -15.28 -5.21 -3.66
CA GLY A 64 -13.99 -4.54 -3.47
C GLY A 64 -12.82 -5.15 -4.24
N SER A 65 -11.65 -4.55 -4.07
CA SER A 65 -10.38 -5.08 -4.58
C SER A 65 -9.90 -6.23 -3.69
N MET A 66 -9.42 -7.33 -4.31
CA MET A 66 -8.72 -8.37 -3.55
C MET A 66 -7.44 -7.79 -2.96
N PRO A 67 -7.11 -7.99 -1.68
CA PRO A 67 -5.85 -7.52 -1.13
C PRO A 67 -4.66 -8.20 -1.84
N ALA A 68 -3.66 -7.42 -2.20
CA ALA A 68 -2.40 -7.90 -2.77
C ALA A 68 -1.24 -7.37 -1.92
N GLN A 69 -0.16 -8.15 -1.85
CA GLN A 69 1.09 -7.75 -1.22
C GLN A 69 2.24 -8.16 -2.13
N MET A 70 3.21 -7.27 -2.29
CA MET A 70 4.32 -7.45 -3.21
C MET A 70 5.62 -7.03 -2.54
N LEU A 71 6.72 -7.68 -2.91
CA LEU A 71 8.06 -7.32 -2.50
C LEU A 71 8.83 -6.85 -3.73
N ILE A 72 9.24 -5.58 -3.73
CA ILE A 72 10.11 -5.03 -4.74
C ILE A 72 11.51 -4.91 -4.13
N ASP A 73 12.50 -5.52 -4.78
CA ASP A 73 13.88 -5.37 -4.35
C ASP A 73 14.46 -3.99 -4.71
N LYS A 74 15.67 -3.68 -4.22
CA LYS A 74 16.33 -2.39 -4.45
C LYS A 74 16.69 -2.11 -5.91
N ASN A 75 16.63 -3.11 -6.80
CA ASN A 75 16.82 -2.94 -8.24
C ASN A 75 15.48 -2.72 -8.98
N GLY A 76 14.36 -2.66 -8.26
CA GLY A 76 13.03 -2.49 -8.85
C GLY A 76 12.41 -3.78 -9.37
N ILE A 77 12.90 -4.95 -8.94
CA ILE A 77 12.40 -6.26 -9.41
C ILE A 77 11.41 -6.82 -8.40
N LEU A 78 10.24 -7.26 -8.89
CA LEU A 78 9.25 -8.00 -8.11
C LEU A 78 9.79 -9.41 -7.74
N ARG A 79 9.69 -9.78 -6.45
CA ARG A 79 10.18 -11.04 -5.87
C ARG A 79 9.07 -11.92 -5.31
#